data_AF-W0JS59-F1
#
_entry.id   AF-W0JS59-F1
#
_cell.length_a   1.000
_cell.length_b   1.000
_cell.length_c   1.000
_cell.angle_alpha   90.00
_cell.angle_beta   90.00
_cell.angle_gamma   90.00
#
_symmetry.space_group_name_H-M   'P 1'
#
loop_
_entity.id
_entity.type
_entity.pdbx_description
1 polymer ?
#
loop_
_entity_poly.entity_id
_entity_poly.type
_entity_poly.pdbx_seq_one_letter_code
_entity_poly.pdbx_strand_id
1 'polypeptide(L)' 'MVSRENKIIVVFVLVGFALHTATFYFTELPDEVRIGLLILVAVITPMTINNYLDNQAED' A
#
# COMPACT_ATOMS: atom_id res chain seq x y z
N MET A 1 -12.12 16.68 -9.52
CA MET A 1 -11.16 16.61 -8.39
C MET A 1 -10.90 15.14 -8.11
N VAL A 2 -9.66 14.73 -7.83
CA VAL A 2 -9.33 13.32 -7.53
C VAL A 2 -9.88 12.94 -6.16
N SER A 3 -10.58 11.81 -6.04
CA SER A 3 -11.17 11.34 -4.77
C SER A 3 -10.10 11.11 -3.70
N ARG A 4 -10.48 11.23 -2.42
CA ARG A 4 -9.60 10.90 -1.27
C ARG A 4 -9.07 9.47 -1.40
N GLU A 5 -9.96 8.54 -1.74
CA GLU A 5 -9.65 7.13 -1.98
C GLU A 5 -8.54 6.94 -3.01
N ASN A 6 -8.67 7.57 -4.19
CA ASN A 6 -7.67 7.49 -5.24
C ASN A 6 -6.34 8.10 -4.81
N LYS A 7 -6.35 9.19 -4.03
CA LYS A 7 -5.12 9.77 -3.48
C LYS A 7 -4.42 8.78 -2.54
N ILE A 8 -5.17 8.13 -1.64
CA ILE A 8 -4.63 7.13 -0.72
C ILE A 8 -4.02 5.97 -1.51
N ILE A 9 -4.76 5.41 -2.47
CA ILE A 9 -4.27 4.32 -3.34
C ILE A 9 -2.98 4.72 -4.05
N VAL A 10 -2.93 5.90 -4.68
CA VAL A 10 -1.74 6.36 -5.41
C VAL A 10 -0.53 6.50 -4.47
N VAL A 11 -0.72 7.03 -3.27
CA VAL A 11 0.37 7.12 -2.28
C VAL A 11 0.90 5.74 -1.91
N PHE A 12 0.02 4.78 -1.62
CA PHE A 12 0.44 3.43 -1.25
C PHE A 12 1.06 2.63 -2.40
N VAL A 13 0.65 2.89 -3.65
CA VAL A 13 1.32 2.35 -4.83
C VAL A 13 2.76 2.87 -4.92
N LEU A 14 2.97 4.17 -4.73
CA LEU A 14 4.32 4.77 -4.75
C LEU A 14 5.19 4.23 -3.61
N VAL A 15 4.62 4.09 -2.40
CA VAL A 15 5.33 3.50 -1.25
C VAL A 15 5.67 2.03 -1.53
N GLY A 16 4.75 1.26 -2.09
CA GLY A 16 4.99 -0.13 -2.49
C GLY A 16 6.12 -0.24 -3.50
N PHE A 17 6.14 0.61 -4.52
CA PHE A 17 7.21 0.64 -5.52
C PHE A 17 8.58 0.99 -4.92
N ALA A 18 8.61 1.98 -4.02
CA ALA A 18 9.81 2.35 -3.29
C ALA A 18 10.32 1.19 -2.41
N LEU A 19 9.42 0.50 -1.69
CA LEU A 19 9.75 -0.66 -0.88
C LEU A 19 10.24 -1.85 -1.71
N HIS A 20 9.61 -2.12 -2.85
CA HIS A 20 10.08 -3.16 -3.76
C HIS A 20 11.50 -2.87 -4.23
N THR A 21 11.74 -1.64 -4.70
CA THR A 21 13.07 -1.21 -5.15
C THR A 21 14.09 -1.33 -4.01
N ALA A 22 13.75 -0.83 -2.82
CA ALA A 22 14.65 -0.89 -1.67
C ALA A 22 14.97 -2.34 -1.26
N THR A 23 13.96 -3.19 -1.14
CA THR A 23 14.17 -4.60 -0.78
C THR A 23 14.92 -5.38 -1.85
N PHE A 24 14.68 -5.09 -3.13
CA PHE A 24 15.40 -5.71 -4.23
C PHE A 24 16.91 -5.41 -4.20
N TYR A 25 17.29 -4.16 -3.92
CA TYR A 25 18.71 -3.76 -3.98
C TYR A 25 19.46 -3.88 -2.65
N PHE A 26 18.78 -3.78 -1.52
CA PHE A 26 19.44 -3.69 -0.20
C PHE A 26 19.20 -4.93 0.69
N THR A 27 18.45 -5.93 0.22
CA THR A 27 18.15 -7.13 1.02
C THR A 27 18.22 -8.40 0.18
N GLU A 28 18.45 -9.54 0.83
CA GLU A 28 18.42 -10.87 0.20
C GLU A 28 17.08 -11.59 0.46
N LEU A 29 15.97 -10.83 0.53
CA LEU A 29 14.66 -11.40 0.82
C LEU A 29 14.21 -12.35 -0.31
N PRO A 30 13.63 -13.53 0.03
CA PRO A 30 12.97 -14.38 -0.94
C PRO A 30 11.88 -13.64 -1.72
N ASP A 31 11.62 -14.07 -2.96
CA ASP A 31 10.63 -13.44 -3.83
C ASP A 31 9.23 -13.49 -3.21
N GLU A 32 8.89 -14.60 -2.54
CA GLU A 32 7.61 -14.78 -1.86
C GLU A 32 7.40 -13.73 -0.75
N VAL A 33 8.46 -13.40 -0.01
CA VAL A 33 8.41 -12.40 1.05
C VAL A 33 8.25 -11.00 0.47
N ARG A 34 8.97 -10.68 -0.61
CA ARG A 34 8.84 -9.38 -1.29
C ARG A 34 7.45 -9.20 -1.90
N ILE A 35 6.88 -10.23 -2.51
CA ILE A 35 5.51 -10.22 -3.03
C ILE A 35 4.51 -10.04 -1.90
N GLY A 36 4.66 -10.78 -0.80
CA GLY A 36 3.80 -10.63 0.38
C GLY A 36 3.82 -9.21 0.95
N LEU A 37 5.01 -8.60 1.06
CA LEU A 37 5.18 -7.21 1.50
C LEU A 37 4.46 -6.24 0.55
N LEU A 38 4.58 -6.43 -0.77
CA LEU A 38 3.92 -5.58 -1.75
C LEU A 38 2.40 -5.67 -1.65
N ILE A 39 1.84 -6.88 -1.54
CA ILE A 39 0.39 -7.07 -1.37
C ILE A 39 -0.08 -6.39 -0.09
N LEU A 40 0.64 -6.57 1.02
CA LEU A 40 0.27 -5.98 2.29
C LEU A 40 0.24 -4.45 2.22
N VAL A 41 1.29 -3.83 1.68
CA VAL A 41 1.44 -2.37 1.68
C VAL A 41 0.63 -1.71 0.57
N ALA A 42 0.72 -2.20 -0.66
CA ALA A 42 0.13 -1.54 -1.82
C ALA A 42 -1.37 -1.87 -2.02
N VAL A 43 -1.87 -2.95 -1.40
CA VAL A 43 -3.26 -3.40 -1.59
C VAL A 43 -4.03 -3.41 -0.28
N ILE A 44 -3.62 -4.23 0.68
CA ILE A 44 -4.41 -4.45 1.90
C ILE A 44 -4.50 -3.16 2.72
N THR A 45 -3.36 -2.51 2.96
CA THR A 45 -3.30 -1.31 3.80
C THR A 45 -4.17 -0.15 3.30
N PRO A 46 -4.11 0.30 2.02
CA PRO A 46 -4.96 1.39 1.55
C PRO A 46 -6.45 1.01 1.55
N MET A 47 -6.81 -0.26 1.30
CA MET A 47 -8.19 -0.72 1.41
C MET A 47 -8.69 -0.62 2.86
N THR A 48 -7.90 -1.09 3.83
CA THR A 48 -8.25 -0.99 5.25
C THR A 48 -8.38 0.45 5.71
N ILE A 49 -7.47 1.33 5.30
CA ILE A 49 -7.51 2.76 5.65
C ILE A 49 -8.76 3.41 5.07
N ASN A 50 -9.08 3.17 3.79
CA ASN A 50 -10.28 3.74 3.18
C ASN A 50 -11.54 3.27 3.90
N ASN A 51 -11.68 1.96 4.12
CA ASN A 51 -12.83 1.41 4.86
C ASN A 51 -12.96 2.01 6.27
N TYR A 52 -11.85 2.20 6.98
CA TYR A 52 -11.86 2.84 8.29
C TYR A 52 -12.35 4.29 8.21
N LEU A 53 -11.83 5.07 7.26
CA LEU A 53 -12.22 6.47 7.07
C LEU A 53 -13.68 6.62 6.60
N ASP A 54 -14.18 5.66 5.84
CA ASP A 54 -15.57 5.63 5.40
C ASP A 54 -16.50 5.36 6.59
N ASN A 55 -16.19 4.36 7.43
CA ASN A 55 -16.96 4.09 8.65
C ASN A 55 -16.98 5.30 9.61
N GLN A 56 -15.86 6.02 9.76
CA GLN A 56 -15.79 7.22 10.60
C GLN A 56 -16.58 8.42 10.05
N ALA A 57 -16.94 8.41 8.76
CA ALA A 57 -17.75 9.46 8.15
C ALA A 57 -19.24 9.15 8.19
N GLU A 58 -19.62 7.90 8.51
CA GLU A 58 -21.00 7.45 8.69
C GLU A 58 -21.51 7.65 10.13
N ASP A 59 -20.61 7.74 11.12
CA ASP A 59 -20.89 8.07 12.52
C ASP A 59 -21.02 9.60 12.76
#